data_AF-A0A7X8GFX6-F1
#
_entry.id   AF-A0A7X8GFX6-F1
#
_cell.length_a   1.000
_cell.length_b   1.000
_cell.length_c   1.000
_cell.angle_alpha   90.00
_cell.angle_beta   90.00
_cell.angle_gamma   90.00
#
_symmetry.space_group_name_H-M   'P 1'
#
loop_
_entity.id
_entity.type
_entity.pdbx_description
1 polymer ?
#
loop_
_entity_poly.entity_id
_entity_poly.type
_entity_poly.pdbx_seq_one_letter_code
_entity_poly.pdbx_strand_id
1 'polypeptide(L)'
;MGLYIHDIPGRLRVKTPIIKGNNSAAESVQKILEAIEGVDSTAVNTLTGSVVVNYNAKAVDSARLLQTLNQKGYIDLSRVSTNEQALQVAASRAGGVIGKAILGLVLEKAFEGSALSLLTVLI
;
A
#
# COMPACT_ATOMS: atom_id res chain seq x y z
N MET A 1 -15.54 0.28 9.88
CA MET A 1 -14.20 -0.37 9.84
C MET A 1 -13.41 0.29 8.74
N GLY A 2 -12.21 0.78 9.04
CA GLY A 2 -11.30 1.39 8.05
C GLY A 2 -10.43 0.35 7.34
N LEU A 3 -9.63 0.83 6.39
CA LEU A 3 -8.57 0.04 5.76
C LEU A 3 -7.42 -0.14 6.75
N TYR A 4 -6.97 -1.37 6.96
CA TYR A 4 -5.80 -1.69 7.78
C TYR A 4 -4.91 -2.69 7.05
N ILE A 5 -3.60 -2.45 7.10
CA ILE A 5 -2.59 -3.26 6.43
C ILE A 5 -1.54 -3.65 7.47
N HIS A 6 -1.26 -4.95 7.57
CA HIS A 6 -0.15 -5.48 8.32
C HIS A 6 0.73 -6.27 7.36
N ASP A 7 1.94 -5.77 7.17
CA ASP A 7 2.89 -6.31 6.20
C ASP A 7 4.15 -6.78 6.91
N ILE A 8 4.48 -8.05 6.72
CA ILE A 8 5.75 -8.64 7.09
C ILE A 8 6.26 -9.47 5.89
N PRO A 9 7.58 -9.63 5.73
CA PRO A 9 8.12 -10.45 4.65
C PRO A 9 7.49 -11.85 4.63
N GLY A 10 6.86 -12.17 3.50
CA GLY A 10 6.22 -13.46 3.22
C GLY A 10 4.79 -13.62 3.77
N ARG A 11 4.26 -12.60 4.47
CA ARG A 11 2.86 -12.60 4.91
C ARG A 11 2.25 -11.21 4.93
N LEU A 12 1.20 -11.02 4.12
CA LEU A 12 0.43 -9.80 4.05
C LEU A 12 -0.96 -10.04 4.64
N ARG A 13 -1.41 -9.18 5.55
CA ARG A 13 -2.79 -9.14 6.02
C ARG A 13 -3.42 -7.79 5.71
N VAL A 14 -4.56 -7.83 5.04
CA VAL A 14 -5.37 -6.66 4.69
C VAL A 14 -6.73 -6.78 5.35
N LYS A 15 -7.23 -5.72 5.96
CA LYS A 15 -8.61 -5.58 6.42
C LYS A 15 -9.27 -4.46 5.63
N THR A 16 -10.40 -4.76 5.00
CA THR A 16 -11.14 -3.81 4.16
C THR A 16 -12.65 -3.98 4.37
N PRO A 17 -13.42 -2.88 4.46
CA PRO A 17 -14.88 -2.97 4.54
C PRO A 17 -15.50 -3.57 3.28
N ILE A 18 -14.81 -3.51 2.12
CA ILE A 18 -15.32 -3.96 0.82
C ILE A 18 -15.59 -5.48 0.80
N ILE A 19 -14.80 -6.25 1.55
CA ILE A 19 -14.91 -7.72 1.61
C ILE A 19 -15.86 -8.16 2.73
N LYS A 20 -16.16 -7.30 3.71
CA LYS A 20 -16.98 -7.68 4.86
C LYS A 20 -18.42 -7.99 4.41
N GLY A 21 -18.88 -9.21 4.66
CA GLY A 21 -20.20 -9.68 4.24
C GLY A 21 -20.34 -9.93 2.73
N ASN A 22 -19.26 -9.86 1.96
CA ASN A 22 -19.30 -9.96 0.50
C ASN A 22 -18.53 -11.19 0.00
N ASN A 23 -19.23 -12.31 -0.15
CA ASN A 23 -18.64 -13.57 -0.61
C ASN A 23 -18.14 -13.50 -2.08
N SER A 24 -18.84 -12.77 -2.95
CA SER A 24 -18.41 -12.58 -4.34
C SER A 24 -17.08 -11.82 -4.44
N ALA A 25 -16.92 -10.76 -3.64
CA ALA A 25 -15.65 -10.06 -3.53
C ALA A 25 -14.56 -10.95 -2.93
N ALA A 26 -14.87 -11.78 -1.94
CA ALA A 26 -13.93 -12.70 -1.34
C ALA A 26 -13.39 -13.73 -2.35
N GLU A 27 -14.27 -14.39 -3.11
CA GLU A 27 -13.88 -15.33 -4.16
C GLU A 27 -13.04 -14.67 -5.25
N SER A 28 -13.43 -13.46 -5.66
CA SER A 28 -12.69 -12.71 -6.68
C SER A 28 -11.30 -12.33 -6.21
N VAL A 29 -11.18 -11.83 -4.98
CA VAL A 29 -9.89 -11.50 -4.35
C VAL A 29 -9.00 -12.72 -4.25
N GLN A 30 -9.56 -13.85 -3.80
CA GLN A 30 -8.83 -15.10 -3.68
C GLN A 30 -8.27 -15.56 -5.04
N LYS A 31 -9.12 -15.62 -6.07
CA LYS A 31 -8.71 -16.00 -7.44
C LYS A 31 -7.62 -15.07 -8.00
N ILE A 32 -7.76 -13.76 -7.81
CA ILE A 32 -6.81 -12.78 -8.34
C ILE A 32 -5.45 -12.92 -7.66
N LEU A 33 -5.43 -13.12 -6.34
CA LEU A 33 -4.17 -13.23 -5.58
C LEU A 33 -3.48 -14.57 -5.81
N GLU A 34 -4.23 -15.68 -5.85
CA GLU A 34 -3.69 -17.02 -6.10
C GLU A 34 -3.15 -17.18 -7.54
N ALA A 35 -3.59 -16.33 -8.48
CA ALA A 35 -3.04 -16.30 -9.84
C ALA A 35 -1.68 -15.59 -9.95
N ILE A 36 -1.18 -14.96 -8.88
CA ILE A 36 0.10 -14.24 -8.88
C ILE A 36 1.23 -15.23 -8.56
N GLU A 37 2.20 -15.32 -9.46
CA GLU A 37 3.40 -16.12 -9.23
C GLU A 37 4.11 -15.68 -7.94
N GLY A 38 4.46 -16.66 -7.10
CA GLY A 38 5.06 -16.43 -5.79
C GLY A 38 4.07 -16.29 -4.64
N VAL A 39 2.75 -16.32 -4.89
CA VAL A 39 1.74 -16.48 -3.82
C VAL A 39 1.58 -17.96 -3.49
N ASP A 40 1.76 -18.31 -2.22
CA ASP A 40 1.65 -19.70 -1.74
C ASP A 40 0.22 -20.05 -1.33
N SER A 41 -0.48 -19.11 -0.68
CA SER A 41 -1.89 -19.30 -0.27
C SER A 41 -2.57 -17.99 0.05
N THR A 42 -3.89 -17.97 -0.15
CA THR A 42 -4.76 -16.86 0.25
C THR A 42 -5.90 -17.37 1.12
N ALA A 43 -6.20 -16.66 2.21
CA ALA A 43 -7.35 -16.94 3.06
C ALA A 43 -8.18 -15.66 3.24
N VAL A 44 -9.49 -15.75 3.01
CA VAL A 44 -10.41 -14.63 3.14
C VAL A 44 -11.45 -14.93 4.21
N ASN A 45 -11.68 -13.98 5.12
CA ASN A 45 -12.70 -14.04 6.15
C ASN A 45 -13.70 -12.89 5.93
N THR A 46 -14.87 -13.21 5.40
CA THR A 46 -15.92 -12.22 5.10
C THR A 46 -16.61 -11.70 6.36
N LEU A 47 -16.62 -12.44 7.46
CA LEU A 47 -17.17 -11.96 8.73
C LEU A 47 -16.41 -10.74 9.25
N THR A 48 -15.08 -10.76 9.13
CA THR A 48 -14.18 -9.70 9.62
C THR A 48 -13.62 -8.81 8.51
N GLY A 49 -13.93 -9.09 7.24
CA GLY A 49 -13.41 -8.37 6.07
C GLY A 49 -11.89 -8.46 5.94
N SER A 50 -11.28 -9.58 6.37
CA SER A 50 -9.82 -9.74 6.33
C SER A 50 -9.35 -10.72 5.27
N VAL A 51 -8.25 -10.38 4.61
CA VAL A 51 -7.51 -11.22 3.67
C VAL A 51 -6.13 -11.45 4.26
N VAL A 52 -5.67 -12.70 4.25
CA VAL A 52 -4.30 -13.09 4.60
C VAL A 52 -3.70 -13.77 3.39
N VAL A 53 -2.50 -13.33 3.00
CA VAL A 53 -1.74 -13.87 1.88
C VAL A 53 -0.40 -14.32 2.41
N ASN A 54 -0.06 -15.58 2.18
CA ASN A 54 1.31 -16.08 2.37
C ASN A 54 1.99 -16.13 1.00
N TYR A 55 3.21 -15.64 0.92
CA TYR A 55 3.92 -15.50 -0.34
C TYR A 55 5.43 -15.69 -0.16
N ASN A 56 6.11 -16.07 -1.22
CA ASN A 56 7.56 -16.10 -1.28
C ASN A 56 8.11 -14.68 -1.49
N ALA A 57 8.64 -14.07 -0.44
CA ALA A 57 9.22 -12.72 -0.48
C ALA A 57 10.44 -12.57 -1.40
N LYS A 58 11.01 -13.67 -1.91
CA LYS A 58 12.06 -13.64 -2.94
C LYS A 58 11.49 -13.57 -4.37
N ALA A 59 10.22 -13.96 -4.56
CA ALA A 59 9.56 -14.02 -5.86
C ALA A 59 8.60 -12.86 -6.09
N VAL A 60 7.87 -12.42 -5.05
CA VAL A 60 6.90 -11.33 -5.14
C VAL A 60 6.97 -10.43 -3.89
N ASP A 61 6.76 -9.13 -4.10
CA ASP A 61 6.77 -8.11 -3.06
C ASP A 61 5.33 -7.79 -2.59
N SER A 62 5.13 -7.54 -1.30
CA SER A 62 3.83 -7.13 -0.73
C SER A 62 3.26 -5.89 -1.41
N ALA A 63 4.13 -4.96 -1.84
CA ALA A 63 3.74 -3.76 -2.58
C ALA A 63 3.00 -4.12 -3.90
N ARG A 64 3.42 -5.19 -4.58
CA ARG A 64 2.78 -5.67 -5.81
C ARG A 64 1.40 -6.27 -5.53
N LEU A 65 1.25 -7.01 -4.44
CA LEU A 65 -0.03 -7.56 -4.00
C LEU A 65 -1.03 -6.45 -3.65
N LEU A 66 -0.56 -5.46 -2.87
CA LEU A 66 -1.36 -4.28 -2.51
C LEU A 66 -1.77 -3.45 -3.74
N GLN A 67 -0.85 -3.23 -4.68
CA GLN A 67 -1.15 -2.53 -5.92
C GLN A 67 -2.22 -3.26 -6.73
N THR A 68 -2.15 -4.59 -6.80
CA THR A 68 -3.15 -5.42 -7.50
C THR A 68 -4.53 -5.28 -6.86
N LEU A 69 -4.62 -5.34 -5.52
CA LEU A 69 -5.87 -5.12 -4.79
C LEU A 69 -6.42 -3.71 -5.00
N ASN A 70 -5.56 -2.70 -5.06
CA ASN A 70 -5.94 -1.31 -5.30
C ASN A 70 -6.47 -1.09 -6.73
N GLN A 71 -5.77 -1.62 -7.73
CA GLN A 71 -6.19 -1.54 -9.14
C GLN A 71 -7.53 -2.23 -9.41
N LYS A 72 -7.84 -3.29 -8.65
CA LYS A 72 -9.11 -4.01 -8.73
C LYS A 72 -10.20 -3.43 -7.82
N GLY A 73 -9.90 -2.36 -7.07
CA GLY A 73 -10.88 -1.65 -6.24
C GLY A 73 -11.24 -2.34 -4.92
N TYR A 74 -10.44 -3.31 -4.45
CA TYR A 74 -10.68 -3.99 -3.16
C TYR A 74 -10.08 -3.25 -1.96
N ILE A 75 -9.14 -2.35 -2.22
CA ILE A 75 -8.60 -1.39 -1.26
C ILE A 75 -8.43 -0.03 -1.93
N ASP A 76 -8.31 1.00 -1.11
CA ASP A 76 -7.97 2.35 -1.55
C ASP A 76 -6.76 2.80 -0.74
N LEU A 77 -5.56 2.62 -1.32
CA LEU A 77 -4.30 2.93 -0.65
C LEU A 77 -4.16 4.44 -0.35
N SER A 78 -4.88 5.32 -1.04
CA SER A 78 -4.88 6.76 -0.75
C SER A 78 -5.44 7.08 0.64
N ARG A 79 -6.28 6.20 1.19
CA ARG A 79 -6.88 6.33 2.52
C ARG A 79 -5.97 5.86 3.65
N VAL A 80 -4.83 5.23 3.35
CA VAL A 80 -3.85 4.77 4.35
C VAL A 80 -2.94 5.92 4.78
N SER A 81 -2.73 6.92 3.92
CA SER A 81 -1.83 8.06 4.14
C SER A 81 -2.29 9.05 5.23
N THR A 82 -3.50 8.94 5.77
CA THR A 82 -4.01 9.86 6.81
C THR A 82 -3.72 9.40 8.24
N ASN A 83 -3.10 8.24 8.47
CA ASN A 83 -2.64 7.80 9.79
C ASN A 83 -1.27 7.09 9.71
N GLU A 84 -0.21 7.88 9.90
CA GLU A 84 1.10 7.57 10.52
C GLU A 84 2.01 6.41 10.06
N GLN A 85 1.67 5.54 9.09
CA GLN A 85 2.54 4.37 8.81
C GLN A 85 3.02 4.22 7.35
N ALA A 86 2.64 5.11 6.43
CA ALA A 86 3.01 4.98 5.02
C ALA A 86 4.41 5.54 4.67
N LEU A 87 5.06 6.30 5.55
CA LEU A 87 6.28 7.05 5.20
C LEU A 87 7.57 6.20 5.20
N GLN A 88 7.59 5.02 5.84
CA GLN A 88 8.82 4.20 5.93
C GLN A 88 9.08 3.27 4.73
N VAL A 89 8.03 2.82 4.03
CA VAL A 89 8.20 1.81 2.96
C VAL A 89 8.68 2.43 1.64
N ALA A 90 8.33 3.68 1.37
CA ALA A 90 8.79 4.39 0.17
C ALA A 90 10.27 4.84 0.24
N ALA A 91 10.81 5.04 1.46
CA ALA A 91 12.18 5.54 1.64
C ALA A 91 13.26 4.46 1.50
N SER A 92 12.95 3.19 1.78
CA SER A 92 13.97 2.14 1.94
C SER A 92 14.43 1.48 0.62
N ARG A 93 13.86 1.86 -0.52
CA ARG A 93 14.27 1.39 -1.87
C ARG A 93 14.45 2.52 -2.88
N ALA A 94 14.84 3.72 -2.43
CA ALA A 94 15.31 4.78 -3.32
C ALA A 94 16.81 4.59 -3.66
N GLY A 95 17.14 3.42 -4.20
CA GLY A 95 18.45 3.06 -4.73
C GLY A 95 18.27 2.45 -6.11
N GLY A 96 17.98 3.31 -7.10
CA GLY A 96 17.85 2.91 -8.50
C GLY A 96 16.43 3.05 -9.03
N VAL A 97 16.32 3.75 -10.16
CA VAL A 97 15.13 3.99 -10.99
C VAL A 97 14.37 5.29 -10.66
N ILE A 98 14.71 6.29 -11.47
CA ILE A 98 13.98 7.54 -11.71
C ILE A 98 12.51 7.24 -12.02
N GLY A 99 11.60 7.97 -11.36
CA GLY A 99 10.27 8.25 -11.92
C GLY A 99 9.08 7.54 -11.27
N LYS A 100 8.51 8.18 -10.23
CA LYS A 100 7.06 8.42 -9.99
C LYS A 100 6.76 8.66 -8.50
N ALA A 101 7.47 9.61 -7.90
CA ALA A 101 7.00 10.30 -6.70
C ALA A 101 6.74 11.77 -7.07
N ILE A 102 5.76 12.01 -7.92
CA ILE A 102 5.04 13.29 -7.92
C ILE A 102 3.82 13.04 -7.04
N LEU A 103 4.01 13.09 -5.73
CA LEU A 103 2.93 13.08 -4.75
C LEU A 103 3.18 14.23 -3.76
N GLY A 104 2.73 15.42 -4.15
CA GLY A 104 2.23 16.41 -3.19
C GLY A 104 3.08 17.64 -2.85
N LEU A 105 3.99 18.13 -3.70
CA LEU A 105 4.74 19.38 -3.40
C LEU A 105 4.86 20.40 -4.54
N VAL A 106 3.94 20.41 -5.51
CA VAL A 106 3.81 21.60 -6.37
C VAL A 106 2.34 21.85 -6.71
N LEU A 107 1.78 22.89 -6.09
CA LEU A 107 0.99 23.94 -6.73
C LEU A 107 1.14 25.18 -5.83
N GLU A 108 2.23 25.92 -5.98
CA GLU A 108 2.31 27.17 -6.75
C GLU A 108 1.39 28.28 -6.25
N LYS A 109 1.96 29.22 -5.49
CA LYS A 109 1.86 30.67 -5.74
C LYS A 109 3.00 31.37 -5.00
N ALA A 110 3.73 32.21 -5.75
CA ALA A 110 4.73 33.17 -5.30
C ALA A 110 6.11 32.63 -4.87
N PHE A 111 6.90 32.19 -5.86
CA PHE A 111 8.26 32.70 -5.96
C PHE A 111 8.18 34.19 -6.33
N GLU A 112 7.94 35.05 -5.33
CA GLU A 112 8.31 36.46 -5.42
C GLU A 112 9.13 36.80 -4.17
N GLY A 113 10.45 36.68 -4.32
CA GLY A 113 11.42 37.27 -3.42
C GLY A 113 11.75 36.45 -2.17
N SER A 114 12.91 35.79 -2.22
CA SER A 114 13.96 35.86 -1.19
C SER A 114 14.64 34.50 -0.99
N ALA A 115 15.82 34.38 -1.56
CA ALA A 115 16.77 33.32 -1.29
C ALA A 115 17.41 33.50 0.09
N LEU A 116 16.68 33.32 1.19
CA LEU A 116 17.26 33.30 2.54
C LEU A 116 16.40 32.49 3.51
N SER A 117 16.58 31.17 3.57
CA SER A 117 16.36 30.39 4.80
C SER A 117 17.01 29.01 4.72
N LEU A 118 18.34 28.98 4.57
CA LEU A 118 19.16 27.79 4.79
C LEU A 118 19.89 27.84 6.14
N LEU A 119 19.39 28.65 7.07
CA LEU A 119 19.93 28.73 8.43
C LEU A 119 18.77 28.74 9.40
N THR A 120 18.47 27.58 9.96
CA THR A 120 18.18 27.43 11.39
C THR A 120 18.06 25.94 11.71
N VAL A 121 18.62 25.58 12.87
CA VAL A 121 18.63 24.24 13.48
C VAL A 121 19.83 23.36 13.07
N LEU A 122 21.03 23.86 13.36
CA LEU A 122 21.93 23.12 14.26
C LEU A 122 21.96 23.92 15.57
N ILE A 123 21.51 23.31 16.65
CA ILE A 123 22.04 23.57 17.99
C ILE A 123 23.09 22.49 18.21
#